data_AF-K2GFZ4-F1
#
_entry.id   AF-K2GFZ4-F1
#
_cell.length_a   1.000
_cell.length_b   1.000
_cell.length_c   1.000
_cell.angle_alpha   90.00
_cell.angle_beta   90.00
_cell.angle_gamma   90.00
#
_symmetry.space_group_name_H-M   'P 1'
#
loop_
_entity.id
_entity.type
_entity.pdbx_description
1 polymer ?
#
loop_
_entity_poly.entity_id
_entity_poly.type
_entity_poly.pdbx_seq_one_letter_code
_entity_poly.pdbx_strand_id
1 'polypeptide(L)'
;MIQKINDERLKRKNLENTRILFIVQTAGIIGILGYDLVTKGMEGMTGNPLWFVLILTGIVSAYLSMSISVDHESDKKSPKKGFLTSIAVISVIAIGLGVAVTLTADLNTGILIGAIVFICFVVPYFYLYYLRKKQED
;
A
#
# COMPACT_ATOMS: atom_id res chain seq x y z
N MET A 1 -13.40 13.40 30.64
CA MET A 1 -13.20 11.94 30.75
C MET A 1 -13.89 11.30 29.55
N ILE A 2 -13.15 10.72 28.61
CA ILE A 2 -13.75 10.04 27.44
C ILE A 2 -14.46 8.80 27.97
N GLN A 3 -15.79 8.76 27.88
CA GLN A 3 -16.55 7.58 28.28
C GLN A 3 -16.28 6.45 27.29
N LYS A 4 -15.88 5.30 27.81
CA LYS A 4 -15.62 4.10 27.01
C LYS A 4 -16.96 3.59 26.45
N ILE A 5 -17.11 3.64 25.14
CA ILE A 5 -18.29 3.10 24.44
C ILE A 5 -18.23 1.57 24.54
N ASN A 6 -19.09 0.98 25.37
CA ASN A 6 -19.14 -0.48 25.57
C ASN A 6 -20.15 -1.18 24.64
N ASP A 7 -21.22 -0.49 24.23
CA ASP A 7 -22.26 -1.05 23.35
C ASP A 7 -21.73 -1.29 21.93
N GLU A 8 -21.90 -2.51 21.40
CA GLU A 8 -21.49 -2.91 20.07
C GLU A 8 -22.19 -2.10 18.96
N ARG A 9 -23.43 -1.68 19.18
CA ARG A 9 -24.19 -0.85 18.23
C ARG A 9 -23.55 0.53 18.06
N LEU A 10 -23.11 1.11 19.18
CA LEU A 10 -22.43 2.41 19.20
C LEU A 10 -21.01 2.31 18.64
N LYS A 11 -20.29 1.20 18.87
CA LYS A 11 -18.98 0.94 18.25
C LYS A 11 -19.07 0.88 16.72
N ARG A 12 -20.06 0.16 16.18
CA ARG A 12 -20.27 0.07 14.73
C ARG A 12 -20.57 1.44 14.11
N LYS A 13 -21.47 2.22 14.72
CA LYS A 13 -21.74 3.60 14.28
C LYS A 13 -20.49 4.48 14.32
N ASN A 14 -19.65 4.33 15.34
CA ASN A 14 -18.40 5.08 15.43
C ASN A 14 -17.40 4.70 14.31
N LEU A 15 -17.33 3.41 13.96
CA LEU A 15 -16.53 2.95 12.81
C LEU A 15 -17.05 3.49 11.48
N GLU A 16 -18.37 3.52 11.27
CA GLU A 16 -18.98 4.14 10.10
C GLU A 16 -18.65 5.65 10.02
N ASN A 17 -18.77 6.37 11.13
CA ASN A 17 -18.41 7.78 11.21
C ASN A 17 -16.92 8.01 10.90
N THR A 18 -16.04 7.18 11.46
CA THR A 18 -14.59 7.25 11.21
C THR A 18 -14.28 6.96 9.74
N ARG A 19 -14.98 6.01 9.12
CA ARG A 19 -14.85 5.72 7.68
C ARG A 19 -15.26 6.92 6.84
N ILE A 20 -16.38 7.57 7.14
CA ILE A 20 -16.82 8.77 6.42
C ILE A 20 -15.78 9.89 6.57
N LEU A 21 -15.31 10.14 7.80
CA LEU A 21 -14.29 11.16 8.05
C LEU A 21 -13.00 10.88 7.27
N PHE A 22 -12.55 9.63 7.25
CA PHE A 22 -11.36 9.20 6.50
C PHE A 22 -11.54 9.41 4.99
N ILE A 23 -12.71 9.09 4.43
CA ILE A 23 -13.02 9.34 3.02
C ILE A 23 -12.98 10.83 2.70
N VAL A 24 -13.62 11.66 3.52
CA VAL A 24 -13.65 13.13 3.33
C VAL A 24 -12.25 13.71 3.44
N GLN A 25 -11.46 13.31 4.44
CA GLN A 25 -10.08 13.75 4.61
C GLN A 25 -9.20 13.35 3.42
N THR A 26 -9.32 12.10 2.97
CA THR A 26 -8.56 11.59 1.82
C THR A 26 -8.94 12.34 0.55
N ALA A 27 -10.23 12.55 0.31
CA ALA A 27 -10.72 13.33 -0.84
C ALA A 27 -10.24 14.79 -0.79
N GLY A 28 -10.23 15.42 0.40
CA GLY A 28 -9.70 16.76 0.59
C GLY A 28 -8.21 16.86 0.26
N ILE A 29 -7.40 15.91 0.75
CA ILE A 29 -5.97 15.85 0.45
C ILE A 29 -5.74 15.63 -1.04
N ILE A 30 -6.46 14.70 -1.66
CA ILE A 30 -6.38 14.45 -3.11
C ILE A 30 -6.77 15.70 -3.90
N GLY A 31 -7.80 16.44 -3.48
CA GLY A 31 -8.20 17.68 -4.14
C GLY A 31 -7.13 18.77 -4.07
N ILE A 32 -6.51 18.97 -2.91
CA ILE A 32 -5.42 19.95 -2.74
C ILE A 32 -4.20 19.54 -3.58
N LEU A 33 -3.79 18.28 -3.50
CA LEU A 33 -2.64 17.78 -4.26
C LEU A 33 -2.90 17.78 -5.76
N GLY A 34 -4.13 17.47 -6.19
CA GLY A 34 -4.55 17.56 -7.58
C GLY A 34 -4.52 18.98 -8.11
N TYR A 35 -4.90 19.97 -7.29
CA TYR A 35 -4.75 21.38 -7.63
C TYR A 35 -3.27 21.78 -7.76
N ASP A 36 -2.42 21.38 -6.81
CA ASP A 36 -0.97 21.61 -6.89
C ASP A 36 -0.35 20.93 -8.11
N LEU A 37 -0.81 19.73 -8.48
CA LEU A 37 -0.35 19.01 -9.67
C LEU A 37 -0.67 19.79 -10.96
N VAL A 38 -1.86 20.35 -11.08
CA VAL A 38 -2.28 21.13 -12.26
C VAL A 38 -1.59 22.50 -12.31
N THR A 39 -1.36 23.15 -11.17
CA THR A 39 -0.86 24.53 -11.12
C THR A 39 0.66 24.64 -11.01
N LYS A 40 1.30 23.74 -10.26
CA LYS A 40 2.74 23.75 -9.94
C LYS A 40 3.47 22.51 -10.49
N GLY A 41 2.76 21.59 -11.13
CA GLY A 41 3.32 20.38 -11.71
C GLY A 41 3.67 19.31 -10.66
N MET A 42 4.39 18.28 -11.12
CA MET A 42 4.76 17.12 -10.32
C MET A 42 5.59 17.50 -9.09
N GLU A 43 6.58 18.39 -9.25
CA GLU A 43 7.46 18.84 -8.18
C GLU A 43 6.70 19.59 -7.09
N GLY A 44 5.73 20.43 -7.48
CA GLY A 44 4.87 21.16 -6.53
C GLY A 44 3.96 20.23 -5.73
N MET A 45 3.46 19.15 -6.35
CA MET A 45 2.66 18.14 -5.66
C MET A 45 3.51 17.33 -4.68
N THR A 46 4.66 16.78 -5.12
CA THR A 46 5.51 15.92 -4.28
C THR A 46 6.24 16.68 -3.19
N GLY A 47 6.51 17.97 -3.39
CA GLY A 47 7.09 18.87 -2.39
C GLY A 47 6.11 19.28 -1.29
N ASN A 48 4.80 19.09 -1.48
CA ASN A 48 3.80 19.40 -0.47
C ASN A 48 3.82 18.34 0.66
N PRO A 49 3.96 18.72 1.94
CA PRO A 49 3.93 17.78 3.06
C PRO A 49 2.68 16.88 3.09
N LEU A 50 1.55 17.35 2.56
CA LEU A 50 0.33 16.55 2.44
C LEU A 50 0.50 15.32 1.56
N TRP A 51 1.37 15.38 0.55
CA TRP A 51 1.69 14.23 -0.29
C TRP A 51 2.34 13.12 0.54
N PHE A 52 3.31 13.47 1.38
CA PHE A 52 3.94 12.51 2.28
C PHE A 52 2.94 11.89 3.25
N VAL A 53 2.05 12.71 3.85
CA VAL A 53 0.99 12.23 4.74
C VAL A 53 0.06 11.25 4.02
N LEU A 54 -0.33 11.55 2.78
CA LEU A 54 -1.19 10.68 1.97
C LEU A 54 -0.51 9.33 1.70
N ILE A 55 0.76 9.34 1.28
CA ILE A 55 1.50 8.11 0.97
C ILE A 55 1.70 7.28 2.25
N LEU A 56 2.15 7.89 3.35
CA LEU A 56 2.40 7.18 4.60
C LEU A 56 1.13 6.55 5.17
N THR A 57 0.03 7.30 5.21
CA THR A 57 -1.27 6.79 5.68
C THR A 57 -1.81 5.70 4.76
N GLY A 58 -1.62 5.84 3.44
CA GLY A 58 -1.95 4.81 2.46
C GLY A 58 -1.20 3.50 2.70
N ILE A 59 0.12 3.57 2.95
CA ILE A 59 0.95 2.40 3.25
C ILE A 59 0.45 1.70 4.53
N VAL A 60 0.26 2.46 5.61
CA VAL A 60 -0.22 1.91 6.89
C VAL A 60 -1.60 1.25 6.71
N SER A 61 -2.52 1.92 6.02
CA SER A 61 -3.85 1.40 5.70
C SER A 61 -3.79 0.09 4.89
N ALA A 62 -2.90 0.01 3.89
CA ALA A 62 -2.70 -1.20 3.11
C ALA A 62 -2.21 -2.38 3.97
N TYR A 63 -1.26 -2.15 4.89
CA TYR A 63 -0.78 -3.18 5.80
C TYR A 63 -1.86 -3.66 6.79
N LEU A 64 -2.64 -2.74 7.36
CA LEU A 64 -3.79 -3.07 8.23
C LEU A 64 -4.86 -3.85 7.48
N SER A 65 -5.17 -3.44 6.25
CA SER A 65 -6.14 -4.15 5.41
C SER A 65 -5.63 -5.53 5.02
N MET A 66 -4.32 -5.68 4.76
CA MET A 66 -3.70 -6.97 4.45
C MET A 66 -3.77 -7.92 5.64
N SER A 67 -3.51 -7.46 6.87
CA SER A 67 -3.65 -8.32 8.05
C SER A 67 -5.08 -8.83 8.24
N ILE A 68 -6.08 -7.95 8.09
CA ILE A 68 -7.49 -8.35 8.22
C ILE A 68 -7.90 -9.31 7.11
N SER A 69 -7.42 -9.07 5.88
CA SER A 69 -7.72 -9.91 4.72
C SER A 69 -7.17 -11.32 4.87
N VAL A 70 -5.99 -11.47 5.47
CA VAL A 70 -5.39 -12.78 5.75
C VAL A 70 -6.17 -13.51 6.84
N ASP A 71 -6.67 -12.81 7.86
CA ASP A 71 -7.54 -13.39 8.91
C ASP A 71 -8.93 -13.84 8.41
N HIS A 72 -9.42 -13.26 7.31
CA HIS A 72 -10.71 -13.61 6.70
C HIS A 72 -10.56 -14.53 5.47
N GLU A 73 -9.35 -15.00 5.13
CA GLU A 73 -9.14 -15.89 3.99
C GLU A 73 -9.69 -17.28 4.34
N SER A 74 -10.80 -17.68 3.70
CA SER A 74 -11.54 -18.93 4.01
C SER A 74 -10.80 -20.21 3.60
N ASP A 75 -9.73 -20.08 2.82
CA ASP A 75 -8.96 -21.18 2.26
C ASP A 75 -7.54 -21.12 2.83
N LYS A 76 -7.07 -22.20 3.47
CA LYS A 76 -5.69 -22.31 3.97
C LYS A 76 -4.73 -22.41 2.79
N LYS A 77 -4.48 -21.28 2.13
CA LYS A 77 -3.53 -21.20 1.03
C LYS A 77 -2.13 -21.40 1.61
N SER A 78 -1.48 -22.52 1.26
CA SER A 78 -0.16 -22.85 1.79
C SER A 78 0.80 -21.65 1.60
N PRO A 79 1.42 -21.11 2.67
CA PRO A 79 2.16 -19.85 2.65
C PRO A 79 3.32 -19.92 1.66
N LYS A 80 3.94 -21.09 1.53
CA LYS A 80 5.08 -21.33 0.63
C LYS A 80 4.69 -21.23 -0.85
N LYS A 81 3.56 -21.80 -1.27
CA LYS A 81 3.14 -21.75 -2.69
C LYS A 81 2.65 -20.35 -3.08
N GLY A 82 1.91 -19.68 -2.20
CA GLY A 82 1.47 -18.31 -2.42
C GLY A 82 2.64 -17.34 -2.57
N PHE A 83 3.64 -17.45 -1.70
CA PHE A 83 4.83 -16.61 -1.73
C PHE A 83 5.68 -16.81 -2.99
N LEU A 84 5.86 -18.06 -3.45
CA LEU A 84 6.57 -18.35 -4.69
C LEU A 84 5.86 -17.74 -5.91
N THR A 85 4.53 -17.88 -5.99
CA THR A 85 3.76 -17.28 -7.10
C THR A 85 3.84 -15.76 -7.10
N SER A 86 3.80 -15.12 -5.92
CA SER A 86 3.95 -13.67 -5.85
C SER A 86 5.34 -13.20 -6.25
N ILE A 87 6.40 -13.88 -5.80
CA ILE A 87 7.78 -13.53 -6.20
C ILE A 87 7.94 -13.65 -7.71
N ALA A 88 7.41 -14.71 -8.33
CA ALA A 88 7.49 -14.88 -9.77
C ALA A 88 6.81 -13.71 -10.51
N VAL A 89 5.60 -13.31 -10.10
CA VAL A 89 4.88 -12.18 -10.70
C VAL A 89 5.63 -10.86 -10.50
N ILE A 90 6.11 -10.58 -9.29
CA ILE A 90 6.87 -9.36 -8.99
C ILE A 90 8.15 -9.31 -9.82
N SER A 91 8.84 -10.44 -9.98
CA SER A 91 10.06 -10.52 -10.80
C SER A 91 9.76 -10.18 -12.26
N VAL A 92 8.67 -10.71 -12.82
CA VAL A 92 8.25 -10.40 -14.20
C VAL A 92 7.92 -8.92 -14.36
N ILE A 93 7.20 -8.32 -13.41
CA ILE A 93 6.87 -6.89 -13.44
C ILE A 93 8.13 -6.02 -13.33
N ALA A 94 9.03 -6.35 -12.39
CA ALA A 94 10.26 -5.61 -12.18
C ALA A 94 11.19 -5.66 -13.40
N ILE A 95 11.33 -6.84 -14.03
CA ILE A 95 12.09 -7.01 -15.28
C ILE A 95 11.43 -6.21 -16.40
N GLY A 96 10.11 -6.31 -16.57
CA GLY A 96 9.38 -5.59 -17.62
C GLY A 96 9.54 -4.08 -17.51
N LEU A 97 9.43 -3.52 -16.31
CA LEU A 97 9.66 -2.10 -16.05
C LEU A 97 11.13 -1.71 -16.23
N GLY A 98 12.07 -2.54 -15.75
CA GLY A 98 13.50 -2.31 -15.96
C GLY A 98 13.86 -2.23 -17.44
N VAL A 99 13.37 -3.19 -18.25
CA VAL A 99 13.56 -3.20 -19.71
C VAL A 99 12.92 -1.96 -20.35
N ALA A 100 11.69 -1.60 -19.97
CA ALA A 100 11.04 -0.40 -20.50
C ALA A 100 11.86 0.88 -20.24
N VAL A 101 12.51 0.97 -19.08
CA VAL A 101 13.40 2.08 -18.75
C VAL A 101 14.71 2.00 -19.55
N THR A 102 15.28 0.81 -19.79
CA THR A 102 16.47 0.70 -20.64
C THR A 102 16.23 1.06 -22.11
N LEU A 103 14.97 1.08 -22.57
CA LEU A 103 14.63 1.54 -23.92
C LEU A 103 14.66 3.08 -24.03
N THR A 104 14.53 3.79 -22.92
CA THR A 104 14.49 5.27 -22.87
C THR A 104 15.75 5.88 -22.24
N ALA A 105 16.50 5.10 -21.46
CA ALA A 105 17.70 5.52 -20.73
C ALA A 105 18.78 4.42 -20.76
N ASP A 106 19.93 4.67 -20.13
CA ASP A 106 21.04 3.70 -20.09
C ASP A 106 20.70 2.40 -19.34
N LEU A 107 21.41 1.32 -19.71
CA LEU A 107 21.29 0.00 -19.09
C LEU A 107 21.45 0.05 -17.57
N ASN A 108 22.41 0.82 -17.06
CA ASN A 108 22.63 0.97 -15.62
C ASN A 108 21.43 1.58 -14.89
N THR A 109 20.76 2.54 -15.52
CA THR A 109 19.58 3.23 -14.97
C THR A 109 18.38 2.29 -14.92
N GLY A 110 18.16 1.51 -15.97
CA GLY A 110 17.07 0.52 -16.00
C GLY A 110 17.29 -0.63 -15.01
N ILE A 111 18.51 -1.12 -14.85
CA ILE A 111 18.85 -2.13 -13.82
C ILE A 111 18.61 -1.56 -12.42
N LEU A 112 19.05 -0.34 -12.15
CA LEU A 112 18.87 0.32 -10.86
C LEU A 112 17.38 0.48 -10.51
N ILE A 113 16.58 1.00 -11.44
CA ILE A 113 15.13 1.20 -11.24
C ILE A 113 14.43 -0.15 -11.08
N GLY A 114 14.75 -1.15 -11.91
CA GLY A 114 14.20 -2.50 -11.78
C GLY A 114 14.49 -3.12 -10.41
N ALA A 115 15.71 -2.95 -9.89
CA ALA A 115 16.10 -3.43 -8.58
C ALA A 115 15.36 -2.71 -7.43
N ILE A 116 15.22 -1.38 -7.50
CA ILE A 116 14.48 -0.60 -6.50
C ILE A 116 13.02 -1.05 -6.46
N VAL A 117 12.38 -1.18 -7.62
CA VAL A 117 11.00 -1.67 -7.74
C VAL A 117 10.89 -3.06 -7.13
N PHE A 118 11.79 -3.97 -7.50
CA PHE A 118 11.80 -5.33 -6.97
C PHE A 118 11.86 -5.35 -5.43
N ILE A 119 12.80 -4.63 -4.83
CA ILE A 119 12.94 -4.56 -3.37
C ILE A 119 11.67 -3.97 -2.71
N CYS A 120 11.11 -2.91 -3.29
CA CYS A 120 9.91 -2.25 -2.77
C CYS A 120 8.71 -3.20 -2.73
N PHE A 121 8.52 -4.02 -3.76
CA PHE A 121 7.44 -5.00 -3.79
C PHE A 121 7.73 -6.24 -2.94
N VAL A 122 8.98 -6.68 -2.80
CA VAL A 122 9.33 -7.86 -2.02
C VAL A 122 9.00 -7.69 -0.53
N VAL A 123 9.19 -6.49 0.04
CA VAL A 123 8.94 -6.22 1.47
C VAL A 123 7.48 -6.48 1.91
N PRO A 124 6.43 -5.91 1.26
CA PRO A 124 5.04 -6.23 1.56
C PRO A 124 4.71 -7.72 1.45
N TYR A 125 5.26 -8.42 0.46
CA TYR A 125 5.01 -9.85 0.28
C TYR A 125 5.73 -10.73 1.31
N PHE A 126 6.90 -10.31 1.80
CA PHE A 126 7.54 -10.94 2.95
C PHE A 126 6.67 -10.81 4.20
N TYR A 127 6.11 -9.62 4.44
CA TYR A 127 5.20 -9.41 5.56
C TYR A 127 3.94 -10.28 5.45
N LEU A 128 3.37 -10.40 4.24
CA LEU A 128 2.24 -11.30 3.98
C LEU A 128 2.59 -12.76 4.26
N TYR A 129 3.77 -13.23 3.84
CA TYR A 129 4.25 -14.59 4.14
C TYR A 129 4.38 -14.82 5.65
N TYR A 130 4.92 -13.84 6.38
CA TYR A 130 5.02 -13.91 7.83
C TYR A 130 3.64 -14.01 8.50
N LEU A 131 2.67 -13.20 8.06
CA LEU A 131 1.30 -13.26 8.57
C LEU A 131 0.64 -14.62 8.31
N ARG A 132 0.74 -15.16 7.10
CA ARG A 132 0.19 -16.49 6.78
C ARG A 132 0.85 -17.62 7.57
N LYS A 133 2.18 -17.55 7.76
CA LYS A 133 2.89 -18.54 8.57
C LYS A 133 2.42 -18.52 10.03
N LYS A 134 2.23 -17.33 10.60
CA LYS A 134 1.73 -17.16 11.98
C LYS A 134 0.33 -17.77 12.21
N GLN A 135 -0.49 -17.90 11.17
CA GLN A 135 -1.81 -18.54 11.27
C GLN A 135 -1.76 -20.07 11.17
N GLU A 136 -0.68 -20.64 10.64
CA GLU A 136 -0.51 -22.10 10.56
C GLU A 136 0.08 -22.71 11.85
N ASP A 137 0.81 -21.91 12.63
CA ASP A 137 1.37 -22.27 13.96
C ASP A 137 0.32 -22.07 15.09
#